data_AF-A0A1I1RM05-F1
#
_entry.id   AF-A0A1I1RM05-F1
#
_cell.length_a   1.000
_cell.length_b   1.000
_cell.length_c   1.000
_cell.angle_alpha   90.00
_cell.angle_beta   90.00
_cell.angle_gamma   90.00
#
_symmetry.space_group_name_H-M   'P 1'
#
loop_
_entity.id
_entity.type
_entity.pdbx_description
1 polymer ?
#
loop_
_entity_poly.entity_id
_entity_poly.type
_entity_poly.pdbx_seq_one_letter_code
_entity_poly.pdbx_strand_id
1 'polypeptide(L)' 'PRKNRKIQYNYDRAIYKQRNVIERMFCRFKDWRRIATRFDRNVRNFMGAVSLAAAVIWWL' A
#
# COMPACT_ATOMS: atom_id res chain seq x y z
N PRO A 1 -0.17 19.45 4.12
CA PRO A 1 0.39 20.31 5.21
C PRO A 1 -0.53 20.41 6.44
N ARG A 2 -0.07 19.96 7.62
CA ARG A 2 -0.80 20.22 8.88
C ARG A 2 -0.42 21.60 9.40
N LYS A 3 -1.42 22.44 9.71
CA LYS A 3 -1.21 23.82 10.17
C LYS A 3 -0.35 23.92 11.44
N ASN A 4 -0.44 22.94 12.35
CA ASN A 4 0.22 23.00 13.66
C ASN A 4 1.60 22.32 13.71
N ARG A 5 2.30 22.15 12.58
CA ARG A 5 3.64 21.51 12.56
C ARG A 5 4.71 22.56 12.92
N LYS A 6 5.55 22.29 13.94
CA LYS A 6 6.67 23.17 14.36
C LYS A 6 7.65 23.48 13.22
N ILE A 7 7.86 22.52 12.31
CA ILE A 7 8.65 22.69 11.09
C ILE A 7 7.73 22.38 9.91
N GLN A 8 7.55 23.37 9.03
CA GLN A 8 6.83 23.21 7.78
C GLN A 8 7.80 22.71 6.71
N TYR A 9 7.49 21.56 6.11
CA TYR A 9 8.23 21.05 4.97
C TYR A 9 7.60 21.58 3.68
N ASN A 10 8.41 21.76 2.64
CA ASN A 10 7.88 22.15 1.34
C ASN A 10 6.82 21.13 0.90
N TYR A 11 5.59 21.62 0.68
CA TYR A 11 4.44 20.77 0.40
C TYR A 11 4.04 20.96 -1.05
N ASP A 12 4.39 19.98 -1.88
CA ASP A 12 3.86 19.89 -3.22
C ASP A 12 2.55 19.10 -3.24
N ARG A 13 1.47 19.75 -3.68
CA ARG A 13 0.13 19.15 -3.70
C ARG A 13 0.00 18.06 -4.75
N ALA A 14 0.72 18.17 -5.87
CA ALA A 14 0.67 17.20 -6.96
C ALA A 14 1.34 15.88 -6.53
N ILE A 15 2.52 15.96 -5.93
CA ILE A 15 3.24 14.82 -5.36
C ILE A 15 2.41 14.19 -4.23
N TYR A 16 1.83 15.00 -3.34
CA TYR A 16 0.99 14.46 -2.26
C TYR A 16 -0.25 13.71 -2.79
N LYS A 17 -0.82 14.12 -3.92
CA LYS A 17 -1.96 13.43 -4.55
C LYS A 17 -1.58 12.05 -5.09
N GLN A 18 -0.33 11.84 -5.53
CA GLN A 18 0.15 10.54 -6.02
C GLN A 18 0.13 9.47 -4.93
N ARG A 19 0.25 9.84 -3.65
CA ARG A 19 0.16 8.93 -2.50
C ARG A 19 -1.15 8.13 -2.48
N ASN A 20 -2.25 8.73 -2.92
CA ASN A 20 -3.55 8.06 -2.97
C ASN A 20 -3.55 6.83 -3.91
N VAL A 21 -2.70 6.80 -4.94
CA VAL A 21 -2.55 5.63 -5.82
C VAL A 21 -2.00 4.45 -5.03
N ILE A 22 -0.95 4.70 -4.24
CA ILE A 22 -0.33 3.69 -3.38
C ILE A 22 -1.31 3.23 -2.29
N GLU A 23 -2.04 4.16 -1.66
CA GLU A 23 -3.03 3.84 -0.63
C GLU A 23 -4.16 2.95 -1.18
N ARG A 24 -4.65 3.21 -2.40
CA ARG A 24 -5.63 2.36 -3.08
C ARG A 24 -5.10 0.96 -3.36
N MET A 25 -3.84 0.83 -3.78
CA MET A 25 -3.18 -0.46 -3.97
C MET A 25 -3.15 -1.26 -2.66
N PHE A 26 -2.75 -0.63 -1.55
CA PHE A 26 -2.75 -1.27 -0.23
C PHE A 26 -4.15 -1.63 0.28
N CYS A 27 -5.16 -0.81 -0.01
CA CYS A 27 -6.56 -1.18 0.29
C CYS A 27 -6.96 -2.47 -0.45
N ARG A 28 -6.61 -2.61 -1.72
CA ARG A 28 -6.88 -3.83 -2.51
C ARG A 28 -6.11 -5.05 -2.00
N PHE A 29 -4.87 -4.88 -1.53
CA PHE A 29 -4.14 -5.95 -0.85
C PHE A 29 -4.79 -6.41 0.46
N LYS A 30 -5.43 -5.49 1.20
CA LYS A 30 -6.09 -5.82 2.47
C LYS A 30 -7.40 -6.59 2.28
N ASP A 31 -8.02 -6.51 1.11
CA ASP A 31 -9.18 -7.32 0.75
C ASP A 31 -8.83 -8.83 0.76
N TRP A 32 -7.58 -9.15 0.45
CA TRP A 32 -7.08 -10.51 0.46
C TRP A 32 -6.78 -10.94 1.90
N ARG A 33 -7.79 -11.52 2.57
CA ARG A 33 -7.73 -11.95 3.97
C ARG A 33 -6.43 -12.68 4.33
N ARG A 34 -5.94 -13.57 3.46
CA ARG A 34 -4.70 -14.36 3.66
C ARG A 34 -3.44 -13.47 3.76
N ILE A 35 -3.39 -12.39 2.99
CA ILE A 35 -2.28 -11.42 2.99
C ILE A 35 -2.42 -10.49 4.19
N ALA A 36 -3.63 -9.97 4.44
CA ALA A 36 -3.90 -9.01 5.51
C ALA A 36 -3.59 -9.55 6.92
N THR A 37 -3.88 -10.82 7.15
CA THR A 37 -3.69 -11.49 8.46
C THR A 37 -2.35 -12.20 8.59
N ARG A 38 -1.55 -12.24 7.51
CA ARG A 38 -0.26 -12.94 7.47
C ARG A 38 -0.34 -14.38 8.02
N PHE A 39 -1.34 -15.15 7.59
CA PHE A 39 -1.51 -16.54 8.05
C PHE A 39 -0.38 -17.48 7.63
N ASP A 40 0.40 -17.12 6.61
CA ASP A 40 1.44 -18.00 6.09
C ASP A 40 2.69 -17.98 6.98
N ARG A 41 3.05 -19.15 7.50
CA ARG A 41 4.24 -19.36 8.36
C ARG A 41 5.54 -19.34 7.54
N ASN A 42 5.48 -19.64 6.24
CA ASN A 42 6.63 -19.68 5.35
C ASN A 42 6.75 -18.37 4.56
N VAL A 43 7.88 -17.68 4.74
CA VAL A 43 8.15 -16.41 4.07
C VAL A 43 8.09 -16.54 2.54
N ARG A 44 8.49 -17.68 1.97
CA ARG A 44 8.45 -17.91 0.52
C ARG A 44 7.02 -17.90 -0.02
N ASN A 45 6.12 -18.59 0.67
CA ASN A 45 4.71 -18.65 0.28
C ASN A 45 4.02 -17.30 0.48
N PHE A 46 4.36 -16.59 1.56
CA PHE A 46 3.87 -15.22 1.78
C PHE A 46 4.31 -14.28 0.66
N MET A 47 5.60 -14.28 0.31
CA MET A 47 6.13 -13.47 -0.79
C MET A 47 5.46 -13.82 -2.13
N GLY A 48 5.30 -15.11 -2.44
CA GLY A 48 4.60 -15.55 -3.65
C GLY A 48 3.15 -15.08 -3.70
N ALA A 49 2.42 -15.14 -2.58
CA ALA A 49 1.05 -14.64 -2.50
C ALA A 49 0.97 -13.11 -2.68
N VAL A 50 1.92 -12.36 -2.12
CA VAL A 50 2.02 -10.90 -2.33
C VAL A 50 2.33 -10.57 -3.79
N SER A 51 3.28 -11.27 -4.42
CA SER A 51 3.60 -11.07 -5.84
C SER A 51 2.42 -11.36 -6.75
N LEU A 52 1.68 -12.44 -6.48
CA LEU A 52 0.47 -12.78 -7.23
C LEU A 52 -0.61 -11.70 -7.08
N ALA A 53 -0.89 -11.27 -5.85
CA ALA A 53 -1.86 -10.21 -5.60
C ALA A 53 -1.43 -8.88 -6.23
N ALA A 54 -0.13 -8.57 -6.24
CA ALA A 54 0.41 -7.38 -6.92
C ALA A 54 0.13 -7.42 -8.43
N ALA A 55 0.38 -8.58 -9.07
CA ALA A 55 0.13 -8.76 -10.50
C ALA A 55 -1.38 -8.64 -10.83
N VAL A 56 -2.26 -9.23 -10.01
CA VAL A 56 -3.71 -9.14 -10.19
C VAL A 56 -4.22 -7.71 -10.00
N ILE A 57 -3.74 -7.00 -8.97
CA ILE A 57 -4.10 -5.60 -8.72
C ILE A 57 -3.60 -4.68 -9.84
N TRP A 58 -2.47 -4.99 -10.46
CA TRP A 58 -1.94 -4.25 -11.60
C TRP A 58 -2.76 -4.46 -12.88
N TRP A 59 -3.25 -5.68 -13.10
CA TRP A 59 -4.06 -6.02 -14.28
C TRP A 59 -5.48 -5.44 -14.23
N LEU A 60 -6.06 -5.33 -13.04
CA LEU A 60 -7.41 -4.79 -12.77
C LEU A 60 -7.44 -3.25 -12.70
#